data_AF-A0A8D9BMJ1-F1
#
_entry.id   AF-A0A8D9BMJ1-F1
#
_cell.length_a   1.000
_cell.length_b   1.000
_cell.length_c   1.000
_cell.angle_alpha   90.00
_cell.angle_beta   90.00
_cell.angle_gamma   90.00
#
_symmetry.space_group_name_H-M   'P 1'
#
loop_
_entity.id
_entity.type
_entity.pdbx_description
1 polymer ?
#
loop_
_entity_poly.entity_id
_entity_poly.type
_entity_poly.pdbx_seq_one_letter_code
_entity_poly.pdbx_strand_id
1 'polypeptide(L)'
;MGSEQNVRQFNTYETSDFVLKTYSKSKRDCYVLSNDNEVIQIKNIVLNFESSEPLIYGSVFRSKENFFEWPIPSKFLNIYEVSDLSESIESWSIKKVKKKCFLMEYNDSSRVVIPLIHTHNFIVS
;
A
#
# COMPACT_ATOMS: atom_id res chain seq x y z
N MET A 1 -26.85 0.84 24.87
CA MET A 1 -26.77 1.78 23.72
C MET A 1 -25.31 2.12 23.54
N GLY A 2 -24.62 1.39 22.65
CA GLY A 2 -23.20 1.64 22.37
C GLY A 2 -23.06 2.93 21.57
N SER A 3 -22.08 3.75 21.95
CA SER A 3 -21.71 5.02 21.33
C SER A 3 -21.73 4.96 19.80
N GLU A 4 -22.29 5.99 19.15
CA GLU A 4 -22.09 6.20 17.72
C GLU A 4 -20.59 6.29 17.47
N GLN A 5 -20.02 5.26 16.83
CA GLN A 5 -18.64 5.30 16.36
C GLN A 5 -18.56 6.39 15.30
N ASN A 6 -18.03 7.54 15.70
CA ASN A 6 -17.78 8.65 14.79
C ASN A 6 -16.58 8.23 13.93
N VAL A 7 -16.87 7.87 12.68
CA VAL A 7 -15.89 7.32 11.75
C VAL A 7 -15.99 8.08 10.43
N ARG A 8 -14.84 8.49 9.89
CA ARG A 8 -14.76 9.08 8.54
C ARG A 8 -14.04 8.14 7.59
N GLN A 9 -14.56 8.05 6.37
CA GLN A 9 -13.97 7.27 5.29
C GLN A 9 -13.48 8.21 4.19
N PHE A 10 -12.36 7.86 3.57
CA PHE A 10 -11.71 8.68 2.56
C PHE A 10 -11.37 7.85 1.33
N ASN A 11 -11.63 8.41 0.15
CA ASN A 11 -11.12 7.85 -1.11
C ASN A 11 -9.69 8.33 -1.43
N THR A 12 -9.24 9.39 -0.75
CA THR A 12 -7.94 10.03 -0.90
C THR A 12 -7.51 10.53 0.47
N TYR A 13 -6.29 10.23 0.90
CA TYR A 13 -5.73 10.67 2.18
C TYR A 13 -4.31 11.21 1.95
N GLU A 14 -4.07 12.43 2.39
CA GLU A 14 -2.79 13.12 2.22
C GLU A 14 -1.98 13.05 3.50
N THR A 15 -0.75 12.54 3.39
CA THR A 15 0.28 12.62 4.43
C THR A 15 1.26 13.74 4.10
N SER A 16 2.20 14.03 4.99
CA SER A 16 3.31 14.96 4.70
C SER A 16 4.16 14.52 3.50
N ASP A 17 4.21 13.21 3.22
CA ASP A 17 5.18 12.62 2.30
C ASP A 17 4.51 12.14 0.99
N PHE A 18 3.22 11.79 1.02
CA PHE A 18 2.52 11.23 -0.13
C PHE A 18 0.99 11.32 -0.02
N VAL A 19 0.33 11.21 -1.16
CA VAL A 19 -1.13 11.08 -1.26
C VAL A 19 -1.52 9.62 -1.50
N LEU A 20 -2.25 9.01 -0.58
CA LEU A 20 -2.87 7.70 -0.77
C LEU A 20 -4.22 7.83 -1.47
N LYS A 21 -4.54 6.89 -2.35
CA LYS A 21 -5.84 6.79 -3.02
C LYS A 21 -6.35 5.37 -2.89
N THR A 22 -7.67 5.21 -2.83
CA THR A 22 -8.31 3.90 -2.88
C THR A 22 -8.35 3.36 -4.32
N TYR A 23 -8.50 2.05 -4.46
CA TYR A 23 -8.62 1.36 -5.75
C TYR A 23 -9.84 1.82 -6.56
N SER A 24 -10.88 2.34 -5.90
CA SER A 24 -12.02 2.96 -6.58
C SER A 24 -11.66 4.29 -7.23
N LYS A 25 -10.66 5.00 -6.71
CA LYS A 25 -10.19 6.30 -7.23
C LYS A 25 -9.07 6.18 -8.25
N SER A 26 -8.15 5.23 -8.06
CA SER A 26 -7.07 4.94 -9.02
C SER A 26 -6.72 3.47 -9.02
N LYS A 27 -6.73 2.85 -10.20
CA LYS A 27 -6.37 1.43 -10.36
C LYS A 27 -4.87 1.18 -10.28
N ARG A 28 -4.04 2.18 -10.60
CA ARG A 28 -2.57 2.06 -10.66
C ARG A 28 -1.86 2.70 -9.47
N ASP A 29 -2.49 3.71 -8.86
CA ASP A 29 -1.91 4.57 -7.80
C ASP A 29 -2.64 4.36 -6.46
N CYS A 30 -2.78 3.10 -6.05
CA CYS A 30 -3.50 2.70 -4.83
C CYS A 30 -2.80 1.58 -4.06
N TYR A 31 -1.49 1.43 -4.24
CA TYR A 31 -0.72 0.36 -3.62
C TYR A 31 0.30 0.93 -2.65
N VAL A 32 0.54 0.20 -1.57
CA VAL A 32 1.58 0.51 -0.58
C VAL A 32 2.36 -0.73 -0.25
N LEU A 33 3.62 -0.52 0.13
CA LEU A 33 4.46 -1.53 0.76
C LEU A 33 4.41 -1.30 2.28
N SER A 34 4.07 -2.32 3.06
CA SER A 34 4.11 -2.25 4.52
C SER A 34 5.55 -2.44 5.05
N ASN A 35 5.76 -2.13 6.32
CA ASN A 35 7.01 -2.43 7.03
C ASN A 35 7.32 -3.93 7.09
N ASP A 36 6.27 -4.77 7.05
CA ASP A 36 6.37 -6.24 6.97
C ASP A 36 6.62 -6.73 5.53
N ASN A 37 6.90 -5.79 4.61
CA ASN A 37 7.10 -5.98 3.17
C ASN A 37 5.88 -6.58 2.44
N GLU A 38 4.67 -6.37 2.95
CA GLU A 38 3.44 -6.78 2.27
C GLU A 38 3.06 -5.74 1.22
N VAL A 39 2.61 -6.20 0.06
CA VAL A 39 2.08 -5.33 -0.99
C VAL A 39 0.57 -5.27 -0.84
N ILE A 40 0.07 -4.10 -0.45
CA ILE A 40 -1.35 -3.90 -0.11
C ILE A 40 -2.02 -3.05 -1.18
N GLN A 41 -3.13 -3.53 -1.73
CA GLN A 41 -4.08 -2.72 -2.48
C GLN A 41 -5.04 -2.01 -1.52
N ILE A 42 -5.04 -0.69 -1.53
CA ILE A 42 -5.91 0.13 -0.67
C ILE A 42 -7.34 0.08 -1.21
N LYS A 43 -8.28 -0.47 -0.44
CA LYS A 43 -9.71 -0.46 -0.79
C LYS A 43 -10.48 0.64 -0.06
N ASN A 44 -10.08 0.95 1.16
CA ASN A 44 -10.67 2.03 1.95
C ASN A 44 -9.64 2.64 2.91
N ILE A 45 -9.89 3.87 3.34
CA ILE A 45 -9.10 4.57 4.36
C ILE A 45 -10.07 5.12 5.39
N VAL A 46 -9.86 4.78 6.65
CA VAL A 46 -10.82 5.02 7.74
C VAL A 46 -10.11 5.74 8.88
N LEU A 47 -10.70 6.82 9.38
CA LEU A 47 -10.25 7.51 10.59
C LEU A 47 -11.30 7.30 11.68
N ASN A 48 -10.89 6.68 12.79
CA ASN A 48 -11.66 6.65 14.02
C ASN A 48 -11.24 7.86 14.88
N PHE A 49 -12.21 8.66 15.34
CA PHE A 49 -11.93 9.82 16.18
C PHE A 49 -11.36 9.46 17.55
N GLU A 50 -11.64 8.27 18.08
CA GLU A 50 -11.11 7.82 19.36
C GLU A 50 -9.60 7.53 19.29
N SER A 51 -9.14 6.89 18.21
CA SER A 51 -7.70 6.62 18.02
C SER A 51 -6.96 7.79 17.38
N SER A 52 -7.68 8.67 16.68
CA SER A 52 -7.12 9.72 15.80
C SER A 52 -6.09 9.19 14.78
N GLU A 53 -6.08 7.87 14.54
CA GLU A 53 -5.12 7.21 13.68
C GLU A 53 -5.82 6.63 12.45
N PRO A 54 -5.42 7.04 11.23
CA PRO A 54 -5.97 6.46 10.00
C PRO A 54 -5.55 5.00 9.84
N LEU A 55 -6.53 4.17 9.49
CA LEU A 55 -6.38 2.79 9.10
C LEU A 55 -6.62 2.62 7.60
N ILE A 56 -5.76 1.86 6.95
CA ILE A 56 -5.92 1.37 5.60
C ILE A 56 -6.65 0.03 5.69
N TYR A 57 -7.73 -0.12 4.93
CA TYR A 57 -8.36 -1.42 4.70
C TYR A 57 -8.09 -1.84 3.26
N GLY A 58 -7.58 -3.06 3.08
CA GLY A 58 -7.04 -3.48 1.79
C GLY A 58 -6.83 -4.98 1.67
N SER A 59 -6.37 -5.39 0.50
CA SER A 59 -6.06 -6.78 0.18
C SER A 59 -4.58 -6.94 -0.15
N VAL A 60 -3.96 -8.04 0.26
CA VAL A 60 -2.54 -8.33 0.05
C VAL A 60 -2.33 -9.26 -1.13
N PHE A 61 -1.24 -9.08 -1.87
CA PHE A 61 -0.76 -10.09 -2.83
C PHE A 61 -0.05 -11.23 -2.11
N ARG A 62 -0.52 -12.46 -2.31
CA ARG A 62 0.04 -13.66 -1.66
C ARG A 62 1.35 -14.10 -2.30
N SER A 63 1.46 -13.93 -3.61
CA SER A 63 2.69 -14.20 -4.36
C SER A 63 3.47 -12.92 -4.53
N LYS A 64 4.75 -12.94 -4.13
CA LYS A 64 5.67 -11.81 -4.22
C LYS A 64 7.10 -12.31 -4.36
N GLU A 65 7.76 -11.97 -5.46
CA GLU A 65 9.13 -12.38 -5.75
C GLU A 65 9.95 -11.25 -6.39
N ASN A 66 11.25 -11.51 -6.60
CA ASN A 66 12.11 -10.59 -7.34
C ASN A 66 11.62 -10.50 -8.79
N PHE A 67 11.37 -9.28 -9.27
CA PHE A 67 11.07 -9.02 -10.68
C PHE A 67 12.31 -9.23 -11.58
N PHE A 68 13.51 -8.98 -11.05
CA PHE A 68 14.78 -9.29 -11.73
C PHE A 68 15.88 -9.59 -10.71
N GLU A 69 16.90 -10.32 -11.15
CA GLU A 69 18.07 -10.69 -10.32
C GLU A 69 19.36 -9.93 -10.71
N TRP A 70 19.47 -9.49 -11.96
CA TRP A 70 20.64 -8.76 -12.47
C TRP A 70 20.27 -7.30 -12.80
N PRO A 71 21.11 -6.30 -12.47
CA PRO A 71 22.43 -6.38 -11.82
C PRO A 71 22.40 -6.60 -10.31
N ILE A 72 21.25 -6.36 -9.69
CA ILE A 72 20.99 -6.64 -8.27
C ILE A 72 19.58 -7.21 -8.14
N PRO A 73 19.32 -8.09 -7.15
CA PRO A 73 17.97 -8.55 -6.88
C PRO A 73 17.00 -7.40 -6.62
N SER A 74 15.89 -7.35 -7.36
CA SER A 74 14.96 -6.22 -7.36
C SER A 74 14.34 -5.93 -5.98
N LYS A 75 14.28 -6.93 -5.08
CA LYS A 75 13.88 -6.73 -3.66
C LYS A 75 14.72 -5.67 -2.94
N PHE A 76 15.99 -5.48 -3.30
CA PHE A 76 16.82 -4.43 -2.70
C PHE A 76 16.32 -3.03 -3.09
N LEU A 77 15.66 -2.92 -4.24
CA LEU A 77 14.98 -1.71 -4.70
C LEU A 77 13.51 -1.66 -4.26
N ASN A 78 13.02 -2.68 -3.53
CA ASN A 78 11.62 -2.90 -3.20
C ASN A 78 10.70 -3.01 -4.43
N ILE A 79 11.24 -3.49 -5.55
CA ILE A 79 10.49 -3.80 -6.77
C ILE A 79 10.17 -5.29 -6.74
N TYR A 80 8.90 -5.64 -6.95
CA TYR A 80 8.44 -7.03 -6.86
C TYR A 80 7.51 -7.38 -8.02
N GLU A 81 7.65 -8.60 -8.52
CA GLU A 81 6.58 -9.25 -9.27
C GLU A 81 5.57 -9.82 -8.27
N VAL A 82 4.29 -9.56 -8.51
CA VAL A 82 3.19 -9.96 -7.62
C VAL A 82 2.03 -10.58 -8.39
N SER A 83 1.39 -11.55 -7.75
CA SER A 83 0.18 -12.23 -8.24
C SER A 83 -0.66 -12.74 -7.06
N ASP A 84 -1.81 -13.33 -7.35
CA ASP A 84 -2.74 -13.87 -6.33
C ASP A 84 -3.16 -12.83 -5.27
N LEU A 85 -3.91 -11.82 -5.71
CA LEU A 85 -4.47 -10.80 -4.80
C LEU A 85 -5.55 -11.45 -3.91
N SER A 86 -5.35 -11.43 -2.60
CA SER A 86 -6.27 -12.04 -1.64
C SER A 86 -7.69 -11.44 -1.74
N GLU A 87 -8.70 -12.28 -1.58
CA GLU A 87 -10.08 -11.85 -1.41
C GLU A 87 -10.35 -11.30 0.00
N SER A 88 -9.51 -11.65 0.98
CA SER A 88 -9.59 -11.12 2.33
C SER A 88 -9.32 -9.61 2.35
N ILE A 89 -10.02 -8.92 3.24
CA ILE A 89 -9.75 -7.54 3.59
C ILE A 89 -9.24 -7.53 5.02
N GLU A 90 -8.06 -6.95 5.20
CA GLU A 90 -7.41 -6.75 6.49
C GLU A 90 -7.17 -5.25 6.70
N SER A 91 -6.68 -4.87 7.87
CA SER A 91 -6.42 -3.48 8.22
C SER A 91 -4.99 -3.24 8.69
N TRP A 92 -4.44 -2.10 8.26
CA TRP A 92 -3.10 -1.65 8.65
C TRP A 92 -3.18 -0.21 9.13
N SER A 93 -2.43 0.10 10.18
CA SER A 93 -2.13 1.49 10.52
C SER A 93 -1.40 2.15 9.36
N ILE A 94 -1.76 3.40 9.04
CA ILE A 94 -1.04 4.19 8.04
C ILE A 94 0.45 4.39 8.41
N LYS A 95 0.79 4.34 9.71
CA LYS A 95 2.19 4.43 10.18
C LYS A 95 3.02 3.20 9.81
N LYS A 96 2.37 2.08 9.47
CA LYS A 96 3.04 0.87 8.95
C LYS A 96 3.29 0.92 7.44
N VAL A 97 2.92 2.01 6.76
CA VAL A 97 3.25 2.21 5.34
C VAL A 97 4.72 2.59 5.21
N LYS A 98 5.49 1.71 4.59
CA LYS A 98 6.91 1.90 4.28
C LYS A 98 7.09 2.78 3.04
N LYS A 99 6.36 2.48 1.97
CA LYS A 99 6.43 3.19 0.68
C LYS A 99 5.09 3.20 -0.02
N LYS A 100 4.82 4.28 -0.75
CA LYS A 100 3.77 4.28 -1.77
C LYS A 100 4.30 3.64 -3.05
N CYS A 101 3.47 2.84 -3.71
CA CYS A 101 3.83 2.14 -4.93
C CYS A 101 2.80 2.36 -6.02
N PHE A 102 3.24 2.23 -7.28
CA PHE A 102 2.33 2.02 -8.39
C PHE A 102 2.44 0.59 -8.90
N LEU A 103 1.35 0.12 -9.51
CA LEU A 103 1.26 -1.19 -10.11
C LEU A 103 1.25 -1.05 -11.64
N MET A 104 2.08 -1.86 -12.29
CA MET A 104 2.21 -1.97 -13.74
C MET A 104 1.85 -3.39 -14.16
N GLU A 105 1.04 -3.54 -15.21
CA GLU A 105 0.79 -4.86 -15.80
C GLU A 105 2.09 -5.39 -16.42
N TYR A 106 2.40 -6.68 -16.24
CA TYR A 106 3.60 -7.30 -16.78
C TYR A 106 3.27 -8.38 -17.81
N ASN A 107 2.46 -9.36 -17.40
CA ASN A 107 1.94 -10.42 -18.24
C ASN A 107 0.53 -10.80 -17.76
N ASP A 108 -0.09 -11.80 -18.38
CA ASP A 108 -1.48 -12.18 -18.10
C ASP A 108 -1.71 -12.67 -16.65
N SER A 109 -0.64 -13.13 -15.98
CA SER A 109 -0.71 -13.76 -14.66
C SER A 109 -0.12 -12.92 -13.53
N SER A 110 0.65 -11.88 -13.85
CA SER A 110 1.40 -11.12 -12.85
C SER A 110 1.54 -9.64 -13.20
N ARG A 111 1.84 -8.87 -12.15
CA ARG A 111 2.05 -7.43 -12.19
C ARG A 111 3.36 -7.09 -11.51
N VAL A 112 3.92 -5.93 -11.84
CA VAL A 112 5.07 -5.37 -11.12
C VAL A 112 4.60 -4.25 -10.21
N VAL A 113 5.02 -4.30 -8.95
CA VAL A 113 4.89 -3.19 -8.02
C VAL A 113 6.23 -2.48 -7.90
N ILE A 114 6.18 -1.16 -8.15
CA ILE A 114 7.34 -0.29 -8.16
C ILE A 114 7.11 0.83 -7.14
N PRO A 115 8.03 1.04 -6.19
CA PRO A 115 7.90 2.12 -5.22
C PRO A 115 8.13 3.47 -5.88
N LEU A 116 7.40 4.48 -5.43
CA LEU A 116 7.61 5.87 -5.83
C LEU A 116 8.82 6.42 -5.07
N ILE A 117 9.95 6.55 -5.78
CA ILE A 117 11.30 6.84 -5.26
C ILE A 117 11.37 8.12 -4.41
N HIS A 118 10.47 9.09 -4.64
CA HIS A 118 10.43 10.36 -3.92
C HIS A 118 9.42 10.43 -2.76
N THR A 119 8.87 9.30 -2.32
CA THR A 119 8.00 9.24 -1.12
C THR A 119 8.79 8.98 0.16
N HIS A 120 10.06 9.41 0.19
CA HIS A 120 10.96 9.30 1.34
C HIS A 120 11.60 10.64 1.70
N ASN A 121 11.59 10.95 2.99
CA ASN A 121 12.60 11.80 3.60
C ASN A 121 13.84 10.93 3.88
N PHE A 122 15.00 11.33 3.36
CA PHE A 122 16.27 10.80 3.85
C PHE A 122 16.47 11.34 5.27
N ILE A 123 16.18 10.54 6.29
CA ILE A 123 16.74 10.82 7.61
C ILE A 123 18.13 10.21 7.60
N VAL A 124 19.14 11.06 7.42
CA VAL A 124 20.53 10.70 7.69
C VAL A 124 20.64 10.62 9.22
N SER A 125 20.83 9.40 9.74
CA SER A 125 21.17 9.14 11.14
C SER A 125 22.63 9.51 11.42
#